data_AF-A0A978TNI2-F1
#
_entry.id   AF-A0A978TNI2-F1
#
_cell.length_a   1.000
_cell.length_b   1.000
_cell.length_c   1.000
_cell.angle_alpha   90.00
_cell.angle_beta   90.00
_cell.angle_gamma   90.00
#
_symmetry.space_group_name_H-M   'P 1'
#
loop_
_entity.id
_entity.type
_entity.pdbx_description
1 polymer ?
#
loop_
_entity_poly.entity_id
_entity_poly.type
_entity_poly.pdbx_seq_one_letter_code
_entity_poly.pdbx_strand_id
1 'polypeptide(L)'
;MNQSVLRESTPSIDVRSISLMLDRSLQARGITAKVAIFDSCCYILLISHQLPNPGIVMDWVQKQLQECSFSAIDRFKIYGRQVGRKLPLWQQELAI
;
A
#
# COMPACT_ATOMS: atom_id res chain seq x y z
N MET A 1 31.98 -13.15 11.43
CA MET A 1 30.76 -12.78 12.18
C MET A 1 29.64 -12.51 11.17
N ASN A 2 28.56 -13.29 11.21
CA ASN A 2 27.43 -13.22 10.28
C ASN A 2 26.15 -13.01 11.09
N GLN A 3 25.70 -11.77 11.31
CA GLN A 3 24.38 -11.49 11.91
C GLN A 3 23.89 -10.10 11.46
N SER A 4 23.22 -10.02 10.32
CA SER A 4 22.31 -8.90 10.03
C SER A 4 20.91 -9.42 10.27
N VAL A 5 20.41 -9.14 11.47
CA VAL A 5 19.07 -9.44 11.96
C VAL A 5 18.02 -9.00 10.93
N LEU A 6 17.36 -9.98 10.32
CA LEU A 6 16.07 -9.77 9.68
C LEU A 6 15.10 -9.40 10.82
N ARG A 7 14.82 -8.10 11.00
CA ARG A 7 13.78 -7.64 11.91
C ARG A 7 12.46 -8.22 11.42
N GLU A 8 11.99 -9.26 12.09
CA GLU A 8 10.64 -9.76 11.99
C GLU A 8 9.72 -8.67 12.54
N SER A 9 9.34 -7.72 11.69
CA SER A 9 8.23 -6.82 11.98
C SER A 9 6.98 -7.68 12.01
N THR A 10 6.56 -8.13 13.19
CA THR A 10 5.26 -8.76 13.41
C THR A 10 4.23 -7.79 12.84
N PRO A 11 3.51 -8.12 11.75
CA PRO A 11 2.49 -7.22 11.25
C PRO A 11 1.42 -7.16 12.34
N SER A 12 1.31 -5.99 12.98
CA SER A 12 0.25 -5.65 13.92
C SER A 12 -1.09 -6.03 13.28
N ILE A 13 -2.04 -6.47 14.10
CA ILE A 13 -3.37 -6.94 13.66
C ILE A 13 -4.05 -5.95 12.70
N ASP A 14 -3.77 -4.65 12.82
CA ASP A 14 -4.15 -3.59 11.88
C ASP A 14 -3.59 -3.76 10.46
N VAL A 15 -2.28 -3.99 10.30
CA VAL A 15 -1.59 -4.02 8.99
C VAL A 15 -2.14 -5.13 8.09
N ARG A 16 -2.36 -6.29 8.69
CA ARG A 16 -2.85 -7.48 7.97
C ARG A 16 -4.30 -7.28 7.52
N SER A 17 -5.11 -6.61 8.35
CA SER A 17 -6.49 -6.27 8.03
C SER A 17 -6.57 -5.26 6.89
N ILE A 18 -5.73 -4.22 6.92
CA ILE A 18 -5.61 -3.22 5.84
C ILE A 18 -5.16 -3.88 4.53
N SER A 19 -4.11 -4.71 4.60
CA SER A 19 -3.61 -5.41 3.41
C SER A 19 -4.68 -6.32 2.81
N LEU A 20 -5.42 -7.07 3.64
CA LEU A 20 -6.45 -7.97 3.17
C LEU A 20 -7.65 -7.21 2.58
N MET A 21 -8.04 -6.11 3.21
CA MET A 21 -9.12 -5.24 2.72
C MET A 21 -8.75 -4.62 1.38
N LEU A 22 -7.59 -3.95 1.30
CA LEU A 22 -7.12 -3.31 0.09
C LEU A 22 -6.91 -4.32 -1.04
N ASP A 23 -6.28 -5.46 -0.76
CA ASP A 23 -6.07 -6.50 -1.76
C ASP A 23 -7.39 -7.09 -2.26
N ARG A 24 -8.38 -7.35 -1.38
CA ARG A 24 -9.71 -7.81 -1.81
C ARG A 24 -10.43 -6.79 -2.69
N SER A 25 -10.47 -5.53 -2.27
CA SER A 25 -11.17 -4.48 -3.02
C SER A 25 -10.50 -4.19 -4.38
N LEU A 26 -9.18 -4.33 -4.47
CA LEU A 26 -8.39 -4.07 -5.67
C LEU A 26 -8.29 -5.28 -6.59
N GLN A 27 -8.29 -6.50 -6.06
CA GLN A 27 -8.35 -7.74 -6.86
C GLN A 27 -9.61 -7.78 -7.72
N ALA A 28 -10.76 -7.30 -7.20
CA ALA A 28 -11.99 -7.18 -7.98
C ALA A 28 -11.84 -6.30 -9.24
N ARG A 29 -10.79 -5.47 -9.29
CA ARG A 29 -10.44 -4.59 -10.41
C ARG A 29 -9.22 -5.07 -11.20
N GLY A 30 -8.69 -6.25 -10.88
CA GLY A 30 -7.47 -6.80 -11.49
C GLY A 30 -6.18 -6.10 -11.04
N ILE A 31 -6.21 -5.38 -9.91
CA ILE A 31 -5.06 -4.68 -9.34
C ILE A 31 -4.60 -5.45 -8.10
N THR A 32 -3.35 -5.89 -8.08
CA THR A 32 -2.73 -6.50 -6.90
C THR A 32 -2.22 -5.42 -5.97
N ALA A 33 -2.59 -5.46 -4.69
CA ALA A 33 -2.15 -4.50 -3.70
C ALA A 33 -1.21 -5.16 -2.69
N LYS A 34 -0.03 -4.60 -2.51
CA LYS A 34 0.91 -5.03 -1.48
C LYS A 34 1.09 -3.93 -0.46
N VAL A 35 0.80 -4.22 0.79
CA VAL A 35 0.91 -3.25 1.88
C VAL A 35 2.04 -3.66 2.81
N ALA A 36 2.86 -2.69 3.19
CA ALA A 36 3.91 -2.85 4.18
C ALA A 36 3.92 -1.61 5.08
N ILE A 37 4.06 -1.79 6.39
CA ILE A 37 4.21 -0.67 7.31
C ILE A 37 5.63 -0.68 7.85
N PHE A 38 6.28 0.47 7.75
CA PHE A 38 7.64 0.67 8.23
C PHE A 38 7.76 2.08 8.80
N ASP A 39 8.23 2.19 10.04
CA ASP A 39 8.47 3.47 10.72
C ASP A 39 7.23 4.40 10.72
N SER A 40 6.09 3.85 11.15
CA SER A 40 4.78 4.55 11.16
C SER A 40 4.31 5.08 9.80
N CYS A 41 4.93 4.63 8.70
CA CYS A 41 4.54 4.95 7.34
C CYS A 41 4.00 3.68 6.65
N CYS A 42 2.87 3.81 5.97
CA CYS A 42 2.24 2.75 5.21
C CYS A 42 2.64 2.83 3.74
N TYR A 43 3.35 1.82 3.27
CA TYR A 43 3.79 1.66 1.88
C TYR A 43 2.80 0.75 1.16
N ILE A 44 2.18 1.27 0.10
CA ILE A 44 1.20 0.57 -0.71
C ILE A 44 1.75 0.47 -2.13
N LEU A 45 2.07 -0.74 -2.58
CA LEU A 45 2.48 -1.03 -3.94
C LEU A 45 1.32 -1.64 -4.72
N LEU A 46 0.89 -0.92 -5.75
CA LEU A 46 -0.19 -1.30 -6.64
C LEU A 46 0.39 -1.84 -7.93
N ILE A 47 0.05 -3.08 -8.26
CA ILE A 47 0.56 -3.78 -9.43
C ILE A 47 -0.63 -4.14 -10.33
N SER A 48 -0.62 -3.64 -11.56
CA SER A 48 -1.69 -3.93 -12.54
C SER A 48 -1.13 -4.03 -13.95
N HIS A 49 -1.78 -4.83 -14.81
CA HIS A 49 -1.46 -4.85 -16.25
C HIS A 49 -1.76 -3.50 -16.90
N GLN A 50 -2.88 -2.90 -16.52
CA GLN A 50 -3.27 -1.55 -16.93
C GLN A 50 -3.42 -0.70 -15.67
N LEU A 51 -2.46 0.20 -15.46
CA LEU A 51 -2.49 1.02 -14.27
C LEU A 51 -3.51 2.15 -14.45
N PRO A 52 -4.46 2.32 -13.51
CA PRO A 52 -5.38 3.45 -13.59
C PRO A 52 -4.63 4.77 -13.42
N ASN A 53 -5.27 5.87 -13.83
CA ASN A 53 -4.74 7.21 -13.61
C ASN A 53 -4.49 7.41 -12.10
N PRO A 54 -3.31 7.95 -11.70
CA PRO A 54 -2.97 8.15 -10.29
C PRO A 54 -4.06 8.89 -9.52
N GLY A 55 -4.73 9.89 -10.11
CA GLY A 55 -5.80 10.64 -9.43
C GLY A 55 -6.98 9.77 -9.01
N ILE A 56 -7.40 8.82 -9.84
CA ILE A 56 -8.51 7.89 -9.54
C ILE A 56 -8.11 6.95 -8.40
N VAL A 57 -6.87 6.47 -8.45
CA VAL A 57 -6.34 5.59 -7.41
C VAL A 57 -6.22 6.32 -6.08
N MET A 58 -5.78 7.58 -6.11
CA MET A 58 -5.63 8.41 -4.91
C MET A 58 -6.96 8.79 -4.27
N ASP A 59 -7.96 9.18 -5.06
CA ASP A 59 -9.33 9.41 -4.56
C ASP A 59 -9.88 8.14 -3.89
N TRP A 60 -9.67 6.98 -4.52
CA TRP A 60 -10.12 5.71 -3.99
C TRP A 60 -9.39 5.32 -2.70
N VAL A 61 -8.05 5.40 -2.68
CA VAL A 61 -7.26 5.14 -1.48
C VAL A 61 -7.69 6.08 -0.36
N GLN A 62 -7.79 7.38 -0.62
CA GLN A 62 -8.22 8.36 0.38
C GLN A 62 -9.60 8.03 0.96
N LYS A 63 -10.58 7.61 0.15
CA LYS A 63 -11.90 7.16 0.63
C LYS A 63 -11.78 5.94 1.54
N GLN A 64 -11.05 4.91 1.12
CA GLN A 64 -10.82 3.73 1.98
C GLN A 64 -10.09 4.10 3.26
N LEU A 65 -9.19 5.09 3.21
CA LEU A 65 -8.50 5.58 4.39
C LEU A 65 -9.42 6.38 5.32
N GLN A 66 -10.36 7.15 4.79
CA GLN A 66 -11.37 7.83 5.61
C GLN A 66 -12.34 6.86 6.27
N GLU A 67 -12.67 5.74 5.61
CA GLU A 67 -13.53 4.69 6.17
C GLU A 67 -12.82 3.89 7.29
N CYS A 68 -11.50 3.94 7.34
CA CYS A 68 -10.69 3.25 8.34
C CYS A 68 -10.01 4.28 9.27
N SER A 69 -10.49 4.43 10.50
CA SER A 69 -9.84 5.31 11.49
C SER A 69 -8.46 4.80 11.90
N PHE A 70 -7.41 5.16 11.16
CA PHE A 70 -6.03 4.81 11.48
C PHE A 70 -5.49 5.72 12.57
N SER A 71 -5.51 5.25 13.82
CA SER A 71 -4.91 6.01 14.93
C SER A 71 -3.37 5.92 14.99
N ALA A 72 -2.75 5.07 14.17
CA ALA A 72 -1.33 4.73 14.27
C ALA A 72 -0.51 5.00 12.99
N ILE A 73 -1.13 5.49 11.91
CA ILE A 73 -0.45 5.74 10.64
C ILE A 73 -0.68 7.20 10.23
N ASP A 74 0.41 7.95 10.15
CA ASP A 74 0.41 9.38 9.85
C ASP A 74 0.67 9.63 8.35
N ARG A 75 1.34 8.69 7.68
CA ARG A 75 1.81 8.84 6.30
C ARG A 75 1.58 7.59 5.46
N PHE A 76 1.16 7.80 4.22
CA PHE A 76 0.92 6.77 3.23
C PHE A 76 1.74 7.06 1.97
N LYS A 77 2.53 6.09 1.53
CA LYS A 77 3.30 6.14 0.28
C LYS A 77 2.73 5.12 -0.68
N ILE A 78 2.17 5.59 -1.78
CA ILE A 78 1.51 4.76 -2.77
C ILE A 78 2.34 4.74 -4.05
N TYR A 79 2.62 3.54 -4.55
CA TYR A 79 3.42 3.30 -5.74
C TYR A 79 2.58 2.58 -6.78
N GLY A 80 2.48 3.16 -7.97
CA GLY A 80 1.83 2.54 -9.11
C GLY A 80 2.84 1.85 -10.01
N ARG A 81 2.83 0.52 -10.09
CA ARG A 81 3.76 -0.25 -10.93
C ARG A 81 3.03 -1.14 -11.94
N GLN A 82 3.38 -1.01 -13.21
CA GLN A 82 2.83 -1.91 -14.22
C GLN A 82 3.45 -3.31 -14.10
N VAL A 83 2.65 -4.35 -14.34
CA VAL A 83 3.14 -5.73 -14.45
C VAL A 83 4.26 -5.79 -15.49
N GLY A 84 5.34 -6.52 -15.18
CA GLY A 84 6.53 -6.62 -16.03
C GLY A 84 7.53 -5.48 -15.90
N ARG A 85 7.18 -4.35 -15.25
CA ARG A 85 8.15 -3.27 -14.97
C ARG A 85 8.81 -3.44 -13.61
N LYS A 86 10.09 -3.08 -13.54
CA LYS A 86 10.88 -3.07 -12.30
C LYS A 86 10.62 -1.81 -11.47
N LEU A 87 10.46 -0.67 -12.14
CA LEU A 87 10.27 0.63 -11.50
C LEU A 87 8.79 1.02 -11.46
N PRO A 88 8.32 1.72 -10.41
CA PRO A 88 7.01 2.33 -10.39
C PRO A 88 6.90 3.39 -11.51
N LEU A 89 5.74 3.46 -12.15
CA LEU A 89 5.40 4.50 -13.11
C LEU A 89 5.10 5.83 -12.43
N TRP A 90 4.56 5.77 -11.22
CA TRP A 90 4.32 6.95 -10.40
C TRP A 90 4.37 6.58 -8.92
N GLN A 91 4.62 7.59 -8.10
CA GLN A 91 4.51 7.52 -6.65
C GLN A 91 3.73 8.73 -6.16
N GLN A 92 2.98 8.53 -5.08
CA GLN A 92 2.27 9.60 -4.40
C GLN A 92 2.40 9.42 -2.90
N GLU A 93 2.54 10.52 -2.18
CA GLU A 93 2.51 10.54 -0.72
C GLU A 93 1.24 11.26 -0.26
N LEU A 94 0.63 10.73 0.79
CA LEU A 94 -0.51 11.30 1.50
C LEU A 94 -0.17 11.37 2.99
N ALA A 95 -0.24 12.56 3.55
CA ALA A 95 -0.28 12.78 4.99
C ALA A 95 -1.75 13.03 5.37
N ILE A 96 -2.23 12.38 6.43
CA ILE A 96 -3.59 12.55 6.96
C ILE A 96 -3.56 13.13 8.37
#